data_AF-A0A1F4FH95-F1
#
_entry.id   AF-A0A1F4FH95-F1
#
_cell.length_a   1.000
_cell.length_b   1.000
_cell.length_c   1.000
_cell.angle_alpha   90.00
_cell.angle_beta   90.00
_cell.angle_gamma   90.00
#
_symmetry.space_group_name_H-M   'P 1'
#
loop_
_entity.id
_entity.type
_entity.pdbx_description
1 polymer ?
#
loop_
_entity_poly.entity_id
_entity_poly.type
_entity_poly.pdbx_seq_one_letter_code
_entity_poly.pdbx_strand_id
1 'polypeptide(L)'
;MSSPRDIAWPAVWLGYALALGGTLAAAGWGLFGSGKGMWWVANWGAVSLFLGAAAAGFAARTSEPLNGAYVAVLYFGSVTLVVFAGEFLGVLPDPLPGLPRGDSTFYFVWPLEQLAAATLGAMAGGWLQLRRGRLRE
;
A
#
# COMPACT_ATOMS: atom_id res chain seq x y z
N MET A 1 14.87 27.28 10.59
CA MET A 1 14.86 25.82 10.82
C MET A 1 13.41 25.37 10.76
N SER A 2 13.00 24.65 9.70
CA SER A 2 11.66 24.08 9.61
C SER A 2 11.52 23.01 10.68
N SER A 3 10.54 23.13 11.59
CA SER A 3 10.20 22.04 12.52
C SER A 3 10.07 20.72 11.75
N PRO A 4 10.48 19.58 12.33
CA PRO A 4 10.08 18.28 11.80
C PRO A 4 8.57 18.34 11.59
N ARG A 5 8.09 18.14 10.36
CA ARG A 5 6.67 17.96 10.13
C ARG A 5 6.29 16.70 10.89
N ASP A 6 5.64 16.86 12.04
CA ASP A 6 5.21 15.74 12.87
C ASP A 6 4.39 14.80 12.00
N ILE A 7 4.89 13.57 11.84
CA ILE A 7 4.22 12.52 11.11
C ILE A 7 2.89 12.25 11.81
N ALA A 8 1.80 12.25 11.06
CA ALA A 8 0.47 11.97 11.61
C ALA A 8 0.32 10.46 11.84
N TRP A 9 1.01 9.92 12.84
CA TRP A 9 1.03 8.48 13.15
C TRP A 9 -0.35 7.83 13.22
N PRO A 10 -1.38 8.43 13.85
CA PRO A 10 -2.73 7.86 13.83
C PRO A 10 -3.30 7.69 12.41
N ALA A 11 -3.02 8.64 11.51
CA ALA A 11 -3.45 8.58 10.12
C ALA A 11 -2.64 7.54 9.32
N VAL A 12 -1.34 7.42 9.58
CA VAL A 12 -0.48 6.37 9.00
C VAL A 12 -1.01 4.99 9.40
N TRP A 13 -1.32 4.77 10.69
CA TRP A 13 -1.88 3.49 11.16
C TRP A 13 -3.24 3.19 10.52
N LEU A 14 -4.11 4.20 10.39
CA LEU A 14 -5.38 4.04 9.68
C LEU A 14 -5.17 3.62 8.22
N GLY A 15 -4.31 4.33 7.50
CA GLY A 15 -4.04 4.03 6.08
C GLY A 15 -3.42 2.65 5.89
N TYR A 16 -2.49 2.28 6.75
CA TYR A 16 -1.90 0.95 6.79
C TYR A 16 -2.94 -0.15 7.06
N ALA A 17 -3.81 0.04 8.07
CA ALA A 17 -4.86 -0.92 8.39
C ALA A 17 -5.86 -1.11 7.22
N LEU A 18 -6.25 -0.02 6.56
CA LEU A 18 -7.12 -0.06 5.38
C LEU A 18 -6.44 -0.76 4.20
N ALA A 19 -5.18 -0.43 3.93
CA ALA A 19 -4.40 -1.05 2.86
C ALA A 19 -4.25 -2.56 3.07
N LEU A 20 -3.90 -2.99 4.29
CA LEU A 20 -3.81 -4.40 4.65
C LEU A 20 -5.17 -5.09 4.56
N GLY A 21 -6.22 -4.52 5.14
CA GLY A 21 -7.55 -5.09 5.12
C GLY A 21 -8.07 -5.30 3.69
N GLY A 22 -7.91 -4.30 2.82
CA GLY A 22 -8.27 -4.40 1.41
C GLY A 22 -7.45 -5.46 0.67
N THR A 23 -6.15 -5.54 0.95
CA THR A 23 -5.26 -6.53 0.34
C THR A 23 -5.58 -7.95 0.80
N LEU A 24 -5.87 -8.16 2.08
CA LEU A 24 -6.28 -9.45 2.62
C LEU A 24 -7.61 -9.91 2.04
N ALA A 25 -8.58 -9.01 1.92
CA ALA A 25 -9.87 -9.30 1.29
C ALA A 25 -9.67 -9.68 -0.19
N ALA A 26 -8.85 -8.92 -0.92
CA ALA A 26 -8.49 -9.23 -2.30
C ALA A 26 -7.78 -10.59 -2.39
N ALA A 27 -6.75 -10.84 -1.58
CA ALA A 27 -6.02 -12.11 -1.56
C ALA A 27 -6.94 -13.30 -1.26
N GLY A 28 -7.82 -13.17 -0.27
CA GLY A 28 -8.84 -14.17 0.06
C GLY A 28 -9.71 -14.54 -1.14
N TRP A 29 -10.25 -13.53 -1.82
CA TRP A 29 -11.09 -13.74 -3.00
C TRP A 29 -10.29 -14.24 -4.22
N GLY A 30 -9.12 -13.67 -4.46
CA GLY A 30 -8.27 -13.93 -5.61
C GLY A 30 -7.70 -15.34 -5.57
N LEU A 31 -6.98 -15.67 -4.49
CA LEU A 31 -6.26 -16.94 -4.37
C LEU A 31 -7.22 -18.10 -4.08
N PHE A 32 -8.16 -17.92 -3.15
CA PHE A 32 -9.00 -19.03 -2.68
C PHE A 32 -10.38 -19.08 -3.36
N GLY A 33 -10.93 -17.94 -3.77
CA GLY A 33 -12.27 -17.86 -4.38
C GLY A 33 -12.28 -18.02 -5.91
N SER A 34 -11.27 -17.49 -6.60
CA SER A 34 -11.28 -17.36 -8.07
C SER A 34 -10.05 -17.93 -8.78
N GLY A 35 -9.12 -18.56 -8.04
CA GLY A 35 -7.93 -19.22 -8.59
C GLY A 35 -6.98 -18.28 -9.34
N LYS A 36 -6.98 -16.99 -9.00
CA LYS A 36 -6.08 -15.99 -9.59
C LYS A 36 -4.68 -16.15 -9.00
N GLY A 37 -3.66 -15.83 -9.81
CA GLY A 37 -2.27 -15.83 -9.34
C GLY A 37 -1.92 -14.64 -8.45
N MET A 38 -0.76 -14.72 -7.79
CA MET A 38 -0.22 -13.69 -6.89
C MET A 38 -0.05 -12.31 -7.55
N TRP A 39 0.20 -12.27 -8.87
CA TRP A 39 0.25 -11.01 -9.63
C TRP A 39 -1.04 -10.20 -9.52
N TRP A 40 -2.19 -10.87 -9.51
CA TRP A 40 -3.48 -10.21 -9.33
C TRP A 40 -3.59 -9.60 -7.92
N VAL A 41 -3.12 -10.32 -6.90
CA VAL A 41 -3.09 -9.84 -5.51
C VAL A 41 -2.16 -8.62 -5.37
N ALA A 42 -1.01 -8.63 -6.04
CA ALA A 42 -0.08 -7.49 -6.04
C ALA A 42 -0.73 -6.21 -6.59
N ASN A 43 -1.44 -6.29 -7.72
CA ASN A 43 -2.14 -5.14 -8.32
C ASN A 43 -3.28 -4.62 -7.43
N TRP A 44 -4.11 -5.51 -6.88
CA TRP A 44 -5.16 -5.11 -5.93
C TRP A 44 -4.60 -4.60 -4.61
N GLY A 45 -3.42 -5.08 -4.23
CA GLY A 45 -2.64 -4.56 -3.12
C GLY A 45 -2.25 -3.10 -3.35
N ALA A 46 -1.73 -2.77 -4.54
CA ALA A 46 -1.39 -1.39 -4.92
C ALA A 46 -2.62 -0.45 -4.89
N VAL A 47 -3.78 -0.92 -5.38
CA VAL A 47 -5.04 -0.15 -5.29
C VAL A 47 -5.46 0.06 -3.83
N SER A 48 -5.42 -0.99 -3.01
CA SER A 48 -5.75 -0.92 -1.58
C SER A 48 -4.80 0.03 -0.84
N LEU A 49 -3.52 -0.02 -1.19
CA LEU A 49 -2.48 0.86 -0.66
C LEU A 49 -2.72 2.32 -1.04
N PHE A 50 -3.07 2.60 -2.30
CA PHE A 50 -3.44 3.94 -2.75
C PHE A 50 -4.63 4.48 -1.93
N LEU A 51 -5.70 3.69 -1.80
CA LEU A 51 -6.90 4.09 -1.06
C LEU A 51 -6.64 4.27 0.44
N GLY A 52 -5.88 3.37 1.05
CA GLY A 52 -5.47 3.49 2.46
C GLY A 52 -4.62 4.74 2.68
N ALA A 53 -3.64 5.00 1.81
CA ALA A 53 -2.83 6.20 1.89
C ALA A 53 -3.64 7.48 1.62
N ALA A 54 -4.63 7.44 0.73
CA ALA A 54 -5.56 8.55 0.53
C ALA A 54 -6.38 8.83 1.80
N ALA A 55 -6.88 7.80 2.48
CA ALA A 55 -7.54 7.98 3.77
C ALA A 55 -6.59 8.58 4.81
N ALA A 56 -5.31 8.15 4.84
CA ALA A 56 -4.29 8.72 5.72
C ALA A 56 -4.04 10.21 5.42
N GLY A 57 -3.82 10.58 4.15
CA GLY A 57 -3.61 11.98 3.76
C GLY A 57 -4.81 12.86 4.09
N PHE A 58 -6.02 12.34 3.86
CA PHE A 58 -7.26 13.02 4.21
C PHE A 58 -7.37 13.25 5.73
N ALA A 59 -7.10 12.22 6.54
CA ALA A 59 -7.14 12.30 8.00
C ALA A 59 -6.04 13.21 8.57
N ALA A 60 -4.84 13.20 7.99
CA ALA A 60 -3.70 14.02 8.37
C ALA A 60 -3.87 15.51 7.98
N ARG A 61 -4.87 15.83 7.12
CA ARG A 61 -5.16 17.19 6.63
C ARG A 61 -3.95 17.86 5.96
N THR A 62 -3.11 17.07 5.32
CA THR A 62 -1.92 17.55 4.63
C THR A 62 -1.68 16.71 3.39
N SER A 63 -1.24 17.35 2.30
CA SER A 63 -0.82 16.68 1.07
C SER A 63 0.65 16.22 1.14
N GLU A 64 1.16 15.94 2.34
CA GLU A 64 2.54 15.53 2.54
C GLU A 64 2.75 14.09 2.09
N PRO A 65 3.65 13.82 1.12
CA PRO A 65 3.90 12.46 0.64
C PRO A 65 4.54 11.56 1.70
N LEU A 66 5.17 12.15 2.73
CA LEU A 66 5.88 11.43 3.77
C LEU A 66 4.96 10.46 4.54
N ASN A 67 3.71 10.85 4.82
CA ASN A 67 2.73 9.95 5.44
C ASN A 67 2.47 8.71 4.55
N GLY A 68 2.34 8.92 3.24
CA GLY A 68 2.18 7.83 2.27
C GLY A 68 3.42 6.93 2.20
N ALA A 69 4.62 7.51 2.25
CA ALA A 69 5.86 6.73 2.27
C ALA A 69 5.95 5.82 3.51
N TYR A 70 5.57 6.30 4.69
CA TYR A 70 5.52 5.45 5.89
C TYR A 70 4.47 4.33 5.78
N VAL A 71 3.28 4.62 5.23
CA VAL A 71 2.29 3.59 4.93
C VAL A 71 2.86 2.54 3.98
N ALA A 72 3.56 2.96 2.92
CA ALA A 72 4.20 2.07 1.96
C ALA A 72 5.24 1.16 2.61
N VAL A 73 6.14 1.70 3.44
CA VAL A 73 7.20 0.92 4.09
C VAL A 73 6.60 -0.13 5.03
N LEU A 74 5.64 0.26 5.85
CA LEU A 74 4.96 -0.67 6.76
C LEU A 74 4.22 -1.76 5.99
N TYR A 75 3.43 -1.36 4.99
CA TYR A 75 2.65 -2.27 4.16
C TYR A 75 3.55 -3.24 3.38
N PHE A 76 4.54 -2.71 2.66
CA PHE A 76 5.47 -3.50 1.88
C PHE A 76 6.23 -4.49 2.76
N GLY A 77 6.76 -4.05 3.90
CA GLY A 77 7.48 -4.91 4.83
C GLY A 77 6.62 -6.08 5.32
N SER A 78 5.38 -5.81 5.73
CA SER A 78 4.45 -6.84 6.20
C SER A 78 4.01 -7.80 5.10
N VAL A 79 3.61 -7.28 3.93
CA VAL A 79 3.16 -8.13 2.81
C VAL A 79 4.30 -8.98 2.28
N THR A 80 5.49 -8.40 2.14
CA THR A 80 6.70 -9.12 1.73
C THR A 80 7.00 -10.27 2.69
N LEU A 81 6.99 -10.01 4.00
CA LEU A 81 7.23 -11.05 5.01
C LEU A 81 6.21 -12.18 4.90
N VAL A 82 4.92 -11.87 4.76
CA VAL A 82 3.85 -12.88 4.64
C VAL A 82 3.98 -13.69 3.35
N VAL A 83 4.23 -13.03 2.23
CA VAL A 83 4.37 -13.66 0.91
C VAL A 83 5.54 -14.64 0.92
N PHE A 84 6.73 -14.21 1.35
CA PHE A 84 7.90 -15.06 1.36
C PHE A 84 7.84 -16.15 2.42
N ALA A 85 7.33 -15.87 3.62
CA ALA A 85 7.12 -16.91 4.62
C ALA A 85 6.10 -17.95 4.14
N GLY A 86 5.01 -17.50 3.51
CA GLY A 86 3.98 -18.38 2.97
C GLY A 86 4.48 -19.23 1.81
N GLU A 87 5.32 -18.68 0.92
CA GLU A 87 5.96 -19.44 -0.17
C GLU A 87 6.96 -20.47 0.41
N PHE A 88 7.81 -20.07 1.36
CA PHE A 88 8.76 -20.96 2.03
C PHE A 88 8.06 -22.13 2.75
N LEU A 89 6.90 -21.88 3.36
CA LEU A 89 6.09 -22.89 4.05
C LEU A 89 5.19 -23.70 3.10
N GLY A 90 5.16 -23.38 1.80
CA GLY A 90 4.31 -24.05 0.81
C GLY A 90 2.82 -23.75 0.94
N VAL A 91 2.45 -22.67 1.63
CA VAL A 91 1.06 -22.25 1.87
C VAL A 91 0.58 -21.24 0.83
N LEU A 92 1.50 -20.45 0.26
CA LEU A 92 1.21 -19.51 -0.82
C LEU A 92 1.86 -19.96 -2.13
N PRO A 93 1.21 -19.72 -3.28
CA PRO A 93 1.82 -20.00 -4.57
C PRO A 93 3.01 -19.07 -4.83
N ASP A 94 3.88 -19.48 -5.75
CA ASP A 94 5.01 -18.68 -6.19
C ASP A 94 4.52 -17.28 -6.65
N PRO A 95 5.06 -16.18 -6.09
CA PRO A 95 4.74 -14.83 -6.55
C PRO A 95 5.05 -14.60 -8.04
N LEU A 96 5.94 -15.40 -8.64
CA LEU A 96 6.47 -15.22 -9.99
C LEU A 96 6.33 -16.48 -10.86
N PRO A 97 5.10 -16.93 -11.16
CA PRO A 97 4.91 -18.12 -11.97
C PRO A 97 5.47 -17.92 -13.39
N GLY A 98 6.50 -18.69 -13.74
CA GLY A 98 7.07 -18.73 -15.09
C GLY A 98 8.25 -17.79 -15.34
N LEU A 99 8.68 -16.99 -14.34
CA LEU A 99 9.96 -16.27 -14.42
C LEU A 99 11.06 -17.10 -13.76
N PRO A 100 12.32 -17.04 -14.25
CA PRO A 100 13.44 -17.64 -13.55
C PRO A 100 13.49 -17.10 -12.12
N ARG A 101 13.61 -17.98 -11.13
CA ARG A 101 13.92 -17.58 -9.75
C ARG A 101 15.13 -16.65 -9.77
N GLY A 102 14.94 -15.39 -9.39
CA GLY A 102 15.98 -14.35 -9.44
C GLY A 102 15.82 -13.27 -10.52
N ASP A 103 14.74 -13.26 -11.31
CA ASP A 103 14.43 -12.11 -12.16
C ASP A 103 14.11 -10.88 -11.29
N SER A 104 15.11 -10.02 -11.15
CA SER A 104 15.15 -8.86 -10.26
C SER A 104 14.14 -7.78 -10.61
N THR A 105 13.53 -7.84 -11.79
CA THR A 105 12.64 -6.79 -12.29
C THR A 105 11.38 -6.67 -11.44
N PHE A 106 10.78 -7.79 -11.02
CA PHE A 106 9.62 -7.77 -10.12
C PHE A 106 9.98 -7.19 -8.74
N TYR A 107 11.12 -7.62 -8.19
CA TYR A 107 11.61 -7.16 -6.89
C TYR A 107 12.03 -5.69 -6.88
N PHE A 108 12.26 -5.10 -8.04
CA PHE A 108 12.55 -3.67 -8.19
C PHE A 108 11.30 -2.84 -8.50
N VAL A 109 10.45 -3.31 -9.42
CA VAL A 109 9.27 -2.58 -9.89
C VAL A 109 8.16 -2.58 -8.83
N TRP A 110 7.93 -3.70 -8.16
CA TRP A 110 6.82 -3.83 -7.21
C TRP A 110 6.95 -2.90 -5.98
N PRO A 111 8.11 -2.77 -5.32
CA PRO A 111 8.27 -1.79 -4.24
C PRO A 111 8.12 -0.34 -4.72
N LEU A 112 8.60 -0.03 -5.93
CA LEU A 112 8.47 1.30 -6.52
C LEU A 112 7.02 1.65 -6.84
N GLU A 113 6.28 0.70 -7.40
CA GLU A 113 4.85 0.82 -7.64
C GLU A 113 4.10 1.09 -6.33
N GLN A 114 4.38 0.32 -5.28
CA GLN A 114 3.76 0.52 -3.97
C GLN A 114 4.09 1.89 -3.36
N LEU A 115 5.35 2.32 -3.44
CA LEU A 115 5.78 3.62 -2.97
C LEU A 115 5.08 4.75 -3.74
N ALA A 116 4.96 4.62 -5.06
CA ALA A 116 4.25 5.58 -5.90
C ALA A 116 2.76 5.61 -5.56
N ALA A 117 2.11 4.45 -5.44
CA ALA A 117 0.69 4.34 -5.09
C ALA A 117 0.40 5.00 -3.74
N ALA A 118 1.22 4.74 -2.72
CA ALA A 118 0.99 5.30 -1.39
C ALA A 118 1.27 6.81 -1.34
N THR A 119 2.35 7.29 -1.95
CA THR A 119 2.67 8.72 -1.95
C THR A 119 1.63 9.52 -2.72
N LEU A 120 1.24 9.07 -3.91
CA LEU A 120 0.16 9.69 -4.70
C LEU A 120 -1.18 9.63 -3.99
N GLY A 121 -1.50 8.50 -3.34
CA GLY A 121 -2.70 8.34 -2.53
C GLY A 121 -2.76 9.39 -1.42
N ALA A 122 -1.71 9.48 -0.59
CA ALA A 122 -1.62 10.45 0.50
C ALA A 122 -1.74 11.90 0.01
N MET A 123 -1.06 12.25 -1.09
CA MET A 123 -1.18 13.57 -1.70
C MET A 123 -2.62 13.86 -2.16
N ALA A 124 -3.26 12.91 -2.83
CA ALA A 124 -4.63 13.06 -3.32
C ALA A 124 -5.64 13.24 -2.18
N GLY A 125 -5.54 12.42 -1.13
CA GLY A 125 -6.40 12.51 0.04
C GLY A 125 -6.24 13.83 0.82
N GLY A 126 -4.99 14.24 1.03
CA GLY A 126 -4.67 15.52 1.67
C GLY A 126 -5.17 16.72 0.88
N TRP A 127 -4.97 16.71 -0.45
CA TRP A 127 -5.46 17.74 -1.34
C TRP A 127 -6.99 17.86 -1.32
N LEU A 128 -7.71 16.73 -1.32
CA LEU A 128 -9.16 16.70 -1.24
C LEU A 128 -9.65 17.35 0.07
N GLN A 129 -9.00 17.04 1.19
CA GLN A 129 -9.34 17.61 2.49
C GLN A 129 -9.08 19.13 2.54
N LEU A 130 -7.95 19.59 1.99
CA LEU A 130 -7.63 21.02 1.92
C LEU A 130 -8.60 21.80 1.02
N ARG A 131 -9.10 21.19 -0.06
CA ARG A 131 -10.15 21.79 -0.90
C ARG A 131 -11.49 21.88 -0.17
N ARG A 132 -11.84 20.84 0.60
CA ARG A 132 -13.09 20.83 1.38
C ARG A 132 -13.12 21.92 2.45
N GLY A 133 -11.97 22.26 3.04
CA GLY A 133 -11.84 23.38 3.98
C GLY A 133 -12.14 24.72 3.32
N ARG A 134 -11.56 24.99 2.14
CA ARG A 134 -11.75 26.24 1.39
C ARG A 134 -13.16 26.49 0.88
N LEU A 135 -13.95 25.44 0.65
CA LEU A 135 -15.36 25.57 0.21
C LEU A 135 -16.33 25.84 1.37
N ARG A 136 -15.86 25.81 2.62
CA ARG A 136 -16.66 26.07 3.83
C ARG A 136 -16.40 27.43 4.45
N GLU A 137 -15.47 28.18 3.89
CA GLU A 137 -15.15 29.59 4.19
C GLU A 137 -15.86 30.49 3.17
#